data_AF-A0A351TFB9-F1
#
_entry.id   AF-A0A351TFB9-F1
#
_cell.length_a   1.000
_cell.length_b   1.000
_cell.length_c   1.000
_cell.angle_alpha   90.00
_cell.angle_beta   90.00
_cell.angle_gamma   90.00
#
_symmetry.space_group_name_H-M   'P 1'
#
loop_
_entity.id
_entity.type
_entity.pdbx_description
1 polymer ?
#
loop_
_entity_poly.entity_id
_entity_poly.type
_entity_poly.pdbx_seq_one_letter_code
_entity_poly.pdbx_strand_id
1 'polypeptide(L)'
;MESLLFPIIMLAVTLAGGGILLLLLKTARKCPQTDPGSAAMQTAQQFINVKDIRDKYLYTRDGMAFVYLRIHAVSIDLYSRAEKSALIKTLTAELSDIQYPFKFMALSRPVDISPLIAEMGEMLKEAEDKRKELLRQEILQMGGFALS
;
A
#
# COMPACT_ATOMS: atom_id res chain seq x y z
N MET A 1 -26.28 48.56 49.73
CA MET A 1 -26.26 47.25 49.05
C MET A 1 -25.43 47.25 47.76
N GLU A 2 -24.94 48.40 47.28
CA GLU A 2 -24.15 48.47 46.04
C GLU A 2 -22.68 48.03 46.19
N SER A 3 -22.11 48.12 47.40
CA SER A 3 -20.70 47.75 47.66
C SER A 3 -20.43 46.23 47.64
N LEU A 4 -21.46 45.40 47.78
CA LEU A 4 -21.35 43.93 47.76
C LEU A 4 -21.64 43.33 46.37
N LEU A 5 -22.16 44.13 45.44
CA LEU A 5 -22.59 43.65 44.12
C LEU A 5 -21.39 43.51 43.16
N PHE A 6 -20.43 44.43 43.25
CA PHE A 6 -19.18 44.41 42.47
C PHE A 6 -18.29 43.17 42.73
N PRO A 7 -18.02 42.74 43.99
CA PRO A 7 -17.22 41.55 44.24
C PRO A 7 -17.92 40.25 43.78
N ILE A 8 -19.25 40.18 43.84
CA ILE A 8 -20.01 39.00 43.38
C ILE A 8 -19.92 38.85 41.85
N ILE A 9 -20.03 39.96 41.10
CA ILE A 9 -19.87 39.95 39.64
C ILE A 9 -18.44 39.55 39.25
N MET A 10 -17.43 40.08 39.93
CA MET A 10 -16.02 39.72 39.68
C MET A 10 -15.73 38.23 39.93
N LEU A 11 -16.33 37.65 40.97
CA LEU A 11 -16.18 36.22 41.26
C LEU A 11 -16.88 35.36 40.22
N ALA A 12 -18.06 35.76 39.75
CA ALA A 12 -18.78 35.06 38.68
C ALA A 12 -18.02 35.09 37.34
N VAL A 13 -17.43 36.24 36.96
CA VAL A 13 -16.67 36.40 35.72
C VAL A 13 -15.37 35.60 35.76
N THR A 14 -14.67 35.59 36.89
CA THR A 14 -13.43 34.79 37.05
C THR A 14 -13.70 33.29 37.06
N LEU A 15 -14.80 32.84 37.68
CA LEU A 15 -15.20 31.43 37.68
C LEU A 15 -15.62 30.97 36.27
N ALA A 16 -16.39 31.78 35.55
CA ALA A 16 -16.81 31.48 34.19
C ALA A 16 -15.61 31.48 33.21
N GLY A 17 -14.75 32.49 33.28
CA GLY A 17 -13.54 32.59 32.46
C GLY A 17 -12.54 31.45 32.74
N GLY A 18 -12.32 31.13 34.01
CA GLY A 18 -11.48 30.00 34.43
C GLY A 18 -12.04 28.65 34.00
N GLY A 19 -13.36 28.46 34.07
CA GLY A 19 -14.04 27.26 33.61
C GLY A 19 -13.95 27.06 32.10
N ILE A 20 -14.12 28.12 31.31
CA ILE A 20 -13.97 28.09 29.85
C ILE A 20 -12.52 27.79 29.46
N LEU A 21 -11.54 28.39 30.13
CA LEU A 21 -10.12 28.14 29.89
C LEU A 21 -9.72 26.69 30.21
N LEU A 22 -10.25 26.13 31.31
CA LEU A 22 -10.04 24.72 31.68
C LEU A 22 -10.65 23.75 30.66
N LEU A 23 -11.83 24.07 30.10
CA LEU A 23 -12.45 23.26 29.05
C LEU A 23 -11.66 23.29 27.74
N LEU A 24 -11.12 24.45 27.35
CA LEU A 24 -10.25 24.59 26.18
C LEU A 24 -8.94 23.81 26.35
N LEU A 25 -8.30 23.91 27.53
CA LEU A 25 -7.09 23.14 27.86
C LEU A 25 -7.33 21.62 27.91
N LYS A 26 -8.50 21.19 28.40
CA LYS A 26 -8.87 19.76 28.43
C LYS A 26 -9.17 19.21 27.04
N THR A 27 -9.67 20.05 26.14
CA THR A 27 -9.89 19.67 24.73
C THR A 27 -8.58 19.58 23.96
N ALA A 28 -7.59 20.42 24.28
CA ALA A 28 -6.26 20.38 23.67
C ALA A 28 -5.37 19.20 24.14
N ARG A 29 -5.70 18.53 25.26
CA ARG A 29 -4.89 17.46 25.85
C ARG A 29 -5.28 16.03 25.47
N LYS A 30 -6.22 15.81 24.56
CA LYS A 30 -6.46 14.47 24.00
C LYS A 30 -5.39 14.11 22.96
N CYS A 31 -4.16 13.88 23.41
CA CYS A 31 -3.27 12.97 22.68
C CYS A 31 -3.77 11.54 22.93
N PRO A 32 -3.96 10.70 21.90
CA PRO A 32 -4.29 9.29 22.08
C PRO A 32 -3.15 8.64 22.87
N GLN A 33 -3.41 8.29 24.13
CA GLN A 33 -2.48 7.46 24.89
C GLN A 33 -2.48 6.07 24.24
N THR A 34 -1.34 5.67 23.70
CA THR A 34 -1.15 4.32 23.16
C THR A 34 -0.42 3.53 24.24
N ASP A 35 -1.12 2.63 24.91
CA ASP A 35 -0.55 1.72 25.91
C ASP A 35 0.49 0.80 25.24
N PRO A 36 1.69 0.61 25.83
CA PRO A 36 2.75 -0.21 25.24
C PRO A 36 2.40 -1.71 25.13
N GLY A 37 1.35 -2.17 25.82
CA GLY A 37 0.80 -3.52 25.69
C GLY A 37 -0.15 -3.74 24.49
N SER A 38 -0.55 -2.67 23.80
CA SER A 38 -1.46 -2.71 22.63
C SER A 38 -0.76 -3.06 21.31
N ALA A 39 0.57 -3.14 21.28
CA ALA A 39 1.32 -3.46 20.06
C ALA A 39 1.02 -4.88 19.54
N ALA A 40 0.59 -5.80 20.41
CA ALA A 40 0.31 -7.19 20.05
C ALA A 40 -0.99 -7.40 19.23
N MET A 41 -1.85 -6.37 19.12
CA MET A 41 -3.09 -6.43 18.34
C MET A 41 -3.23 -5.22 17.40
N GLN A 42 -2.13 -4.72 16.85
CA GLN A 42 -2.25 -3.81 15.72
C GLN A 42 -2.80 -4.59 14.52
N THR A 43 -4.06 -4.34 14.21
CA THR A 43 -4.66 -4.83 12.95
C THR A 43 -3.83 -4.32 11.78
N ALA A 44 -3.74 -5.08 10.69
CA ALA A 44 -3.01 -4.65 9.50
C ALA A 44 -3.46 -3.24 9.08
N GLN A 45 -4.76 -2.95 9.13
CA GLN A 45 -5.38 -1.65 8.84
C GLN A 45 -4.97 -0.51 9.80
N GLN A 46 -4.49 -0.81 11.00
CA GLN A 46 -3.89 0.19 11.88
C GLN A 46 -2.42 0.44 11.56
N PHE A 47 -1.72 -0.58 11.06
CA PHE A 47 -0.33 -0.49 10.63
C PHE A 47 -0.18 0.23 9.28
N ILE A 48 -1.04 -0.08 8.31
CA ILE A 48 -1.13 0.62 7.02
C ILE A 48 -2.19 1.72 7.07
N ASN A 49 -2.01 2.81 6.33
CA ASN A 49 -2.97 3.92 6.28
C ASN A 49 -4.23 3.57 5.46
N VAL A 50 -5.03 2.61 5.93
CA VAL A 50 -6.25 2.15 5.26
C VAL A 50 -7.40 2.16 6.27
N LYS A 51 -8.49 2.84 5.91
CA LYS A 51 -9.71 2.89 6.70
C LYS A 51 -10.66 1.76 6.33
N ASP A 52 -10.94 1.62 5.03
CA ASP A 52 -11.89 0.63 4.52
C ASP A 52 -11.65 0.39 3.02
N ILE A 53 -12.05 -0.78 2.53
CA ILE A 53 -12.06 -1.11 1.10
C ILE A 53 -13.49 -1.46 0.73
N ARG A 54 -14.13 -0.63 -0.11
CA ARG A 54 -15.49 -0.85 -0.59
C ARG A 54 -15.49 -0.91 -2.10
N ASP A 55 -16.00 -2.00 -2.64
CA ASP A 55 -16.01 -2.30 -4.08
C ASP A 55 -14.61 -2.17 -4.71
N LYS A 56 -14.38 -1.08 -5.45
CA LYS A 56 -13.15 -0.80 -6.22
C LYS A 56 -12.30 0.31 -5.59
N TYR A 57 -12.75 0.88 -4.48
CA TYR A 57 -12.14 2.04 -3.84
C TYR A 57 -11.51 1.65 -2.51
N LEU A 58 -10.26 2.10 -2.31
CA LEU A 58 -9.58 2.05 -1.03
C LEU A 58 -9.66 3.44 -0.40
N TYR A 59 -10.26 3.51 0.79
CA TYR A 59 -10.37 4.73 1.58
C TYR A 59 -9.27 4.75 2.62
N THR A 60 -8.49 5.83 2.67
CA THR A 60 -7.49 6.03 3.72
C THR A 60 -8.09 6.74 4.92
N ARG A 61 -7.36 6.72 6.05
CA ARG A 61 -7.79 7.40 7.26
C ARG A 61 -7.69 8.92 7.12
N ASP A 62 -6.83 9.39 6.21
CA ASP A 62 -6.64 10.81 5.88
C ASP A 62 -7.70 11.36 4.92
N GLY A 63 -8.71 10.56 4.55
CA GLY A 63 -9.81 10.99 3.69
C GLY A 63 -9.51 10.96 2.19
N MET A 64 -8.43 10.29 1.77
CA MET A 64 -8.15 10.05 0.35
C MET A 64 -8.83 8.75 -0.13
N ALA A 65 -9.18 8.71 -1.41
CA ALA A 65 -9.70 7.52 -2.08
C ALA A 65 -8.76 7.11 -3.21
N PHE A 66 -8.37 5.84 -3.25
CA PHE A 66 -7.51 5.24 -4.27
C PHE A 66 -8.27 4.21 -5.10
N VAL A 67 -7.95 4.14 -6.39
CA VAL A 67 -8.42 3.10 -7.32
C VAL A 67 -7.21 2.43 -7.93
N TYR A 68 -7.28 1.11 -8.09
CA TYR A 68 -6.21 0.31 -8.67
C TYR A 68 -6.66 -0.30 -9.99
N LEU A 69 -5.84 -0.15 -11.03
CA LEU A 69 -6.02 -0.81 -12.30
C LEU A 69 -4.95 -1.89 -12.46
N ARG A 70 -5.36 -3.14 -12.60
CA ARG A 70 -4.46 -4.24 -12.92
C ARG A 70 -4.33 -4.34 -14.44
N ILE A 71 -3.12 -4.15 -14.94
CA ILE A 71 -2.78 -4.33 -16.36
C ILE A 71 -1.98 -5.62 -16.48
N HIS A 72 -2.38 -6.50 -17.40
CA HIS A 72 -1.64 -7.71 -17.72
C HIS A 72 -0.51 -7.39 -18.71
N ALA A 73 0.66 -7.96 -18.49
CA ALA A 73 1.77 -7.82 -19.41
C ALA A 73 1.48 -8.56 -20.73
N VAL A 74 1.97 -8.00 -21.84
CA VAL A 74 1.93 -8.63 -23.16
C VAL A 74 3.33 -9.16 -23.47
N SER A 75 3.41 -10.36 -24.03
CA SER A 75 4.69 -10.97 -24.45
C SER A 75 5.30 -10.18 -25.61
N ILE A 76 6.45 -9.56 -25.38
CA ILE A 76 7.19 -8.79 -26.40
C ILE A 76 8.37 -9.56 -27.01
N ASP A 77 8.57 -10.81 -26.62
CA ASP A 77 9.78 -11.57 -26.97
C ASP A 77 9.88 -11.86 -28.47
N LEU A 78 8.74 -12.10 -29.11
CA LEU A 78 8.65 -12.37 -30.55
C LEU A 78 8.70 -11.11 -31.43
N TYR A 79 8.69 -9.92 -30.83
CA TYR A 79 8.64 -8.67 -31.59
C TYR A 79 10.03 -8.33 -32.13
N SER A 80 10.07 -7.94 -33.40
CA SER A 80 11.24 -7.33 -34.03
C SER A 80 11.58 -6.00 -33.35
N ARG A 81 12.82 -5.53 -33.54
CA ARG A 81 13.26 -4.22 -33.01
C ARG A 81 12.40 -3.07 -33.52
N ALA A 82 11.92 -3.15 -34.76
CA ALA A 82 11.06 -2.14 -35.36
C ALA A 82 9.68 -2.09 -34.68
N GLU A 83 9.06 -3.25 -34.46
CA GLU A 83 7.76 -3.35 -33.77
C GLU A 83 7.84 -2.86 -32.33
N LYS A 84 8.91 -3.22 -31.61
CA LYS A 84 9.16 -2.69 -30.26
C LYS A 84 9.25 -1.16 -30.27
N SER A 85 9.98 -0.58 -31.23
CA SER A 85 10.09 0.88 -31.35
C SER A 85 8.75 1.54 -31.67
N ALA A 86 7.95 0.94 -32.55
CA ALA A 86 6.61 1.43 -32.88
C ALA A 86 5.68 1.42 -31.66
N LEU A 87 5.70 0.33 -30.89
CA LEU A 87 4.92 0.20 -29.66
C LEU A 87 5.32 1.25 -28.62
N ILE A 88 6.62 1.46 -28.40
CA ILE A 88 7.14 2.48 -27.46
C ILE A 88 6.65 3.88 -27.86
N LYS A 89 6.74 4.23 -29.14
CA LYS A 89 6.27 5.54 -29.63
C LYS A 89 4.78 5.72 -29.40
N THR A 90 3.98 4.69 -29.66
CA THR A 90 2.54 4.69 -29.44
C THR A 90 2.23 4.91 -27.95
N LEU A 91 2.81 4.10 -27.06
CA LEU A 91 2.61 4.24 -25.62
C LEU A 91 3.07 5.59 -25.07
N THR A 92 4.17 6.12 -25.60
CA THR A 92 4.69 7.43 -25.21
C THR A 92 3.75 8.55 -25.63
N ALA A 93 3.16 8.47 -26.83
CA ALA A 93 2.16 9.44 -27.28
C ALA A 93 0.92 9.43 -26.38
N GLU A 94 0.39 8.24 -26.07
CA GLU A 94 -0.77 8.09 -25.17
C GLU A 94 -0.47 8.61 -23.75
N LEU A 95 0.71 8.30 -23.20
CA LEU A 95 1.11 8.79 -21.87
C LEU A 95 1.41 10.29 -21.86
N SER A 96 1.78 10.88 -22.99
CA SER A 96 2.05 12.31 -23.10
C SER A 96 0.79 13.17 -22.97
N ASP A 97 -0.40 12.59 -23.17
CA ASP A 97 -1.67 13.28 -22.99
C ASP A 97 -2.00 13.54 -21.49
N ILE A 98 -1.33 12.83 -20.59
CA ILE A 98 -1.54 12.96 -19.14
C ILE A 98 -0.90 14.25 -18.61
N GLN A 99 -1.74 15.24 -18.30
CA GLN A 99 -1.28 16.56 -17.83
C GLN A 99 -1.04 16.66 -16.32
N TYR A 100 -1.45 15.67 -15.53
CA TYR A 100 -1.25 15.66 -14.08
C TYR A 100 0.07 14.99 -13.71
N PRO A 101 0.71 15.39 -12.59
CA PRO A 101 1.95 14.75 -12.15
C PRO A 101 1.69 13.28 -11.79
N PHE A 102 2.48 12.38 -12.37
CA PHE A 102 2.47 10.97 -12.04
C PHE A 102 3.88 10.49 -11.67
N LYS A 103 3.95 9.41 -10.88
CA LYS A 103 5.21 8.81 -10.46
C LYS A 103 5.29 7.39 -11.00
N PHE A 104 6.34 7.09 -11.76
CA PHE A 104 6.64 5.73 -12.15
C PHE A 104 7.40 5.01 -11.03
N MET A 105 6.96 3.81 -10.67
CA MET A 105 7.61 2.98 -9.66
C MET A 105 7.82 1.57 -10.20
N ALA A 106 9.08 1.15 -10.28
CA ALA A 106 9.47 -0.23 -10.57
C ALA A 106 9.93 -0.88 -9.27
N LEU A 107 9.17 -1.86 -8.78
CA LEU A 107 9.48 -2.63 -7.59
C LEU A 107 9.72 -4.07 -8.00
N SER A 108 10.92 -4.59 -7.75
CA SER A 108 11.20 -6.03 -7.85
C SER A 108 10.48 -6.73 -6.72
N ARG A 109 9.60 -7.67 -7.05
CA ARG A 109 9.06 -8.62 -6.06
C ARG A 109 9.82 -9.92 -6.20
N PRO A 110 10.30 -10.53 -5.10
CA PRO A 110 10.79 -11.90 -5.17
C PRO A 110 9.64 -12.76 -5.65
N VAL A 111 9.86 -13.46 -6.76
CA VAL A 111 8.90 -14.43 -7.28
C VAL A 111 9.30 -15.76 -6.69
N ASP A 112 8.40 -16.38 -5.94
CA ASP A 112 8.62 -17.75 -5.47
C ASP A 112 8.47 -18.70 -6.67
N ILE A 113 9.60 -19.26 -7.10
CA ILE A 113 9.65 -20.23 -8.21
C ILE A 113 9.56 -21.68 -7.72
N SER A 114 9.47 -21.91 -6.41
CA SER A 114 9.31 -23.25 -5.84
C SER A 114 8.10 -24.00 -6.41
N PRO A 115 6.92 -23.36 -6.61
CA PRO A 115 5.77 -24.03 -7.22
C PRO A 115 6.04 -24.51 -8.64
N LEU A 116 6.74 -23.71 -9.45
CA LEU A 116 7.11 -24.07 -10.82
C LEU A 116 8.10 -25.25 -10.84
N ILE A 117 9.09 -25.24 -9.95
CA ILE A 117 10.04 -26.35 -9.80
C ILE A 117 9.31 -27.63 -9.40
N ALA A 118 8.35 -27.54 -8.48
CA ALA A 118 7.54 -28.69 -8.08
C ALA A 118 6.71 -29.23 -9.25
N GLU A 119 6.09 -28.36 -10.06
CA GLU A 119 5.33 -28.75 -11.25
C GLU A 119 6.20 -29.47 -12.29
N MET A 120 7.40 -28.95 -12.57
CA MET A 120 8.38 -29.61 -13.43
C MET A 120 8.85 -30.96 -12.86
N GLY A 121 8.97 -31.07 -11.53
CA GLY A 121 9.29 -32.31 -10.83
C GLY A 121 8.19 -33.37 -10.99
N GLU A 122 6.92 -32.97 -10.98
CA GLU A 122 5.80 -33.88 -11.28
C GLU A 122 5.83 -34.31 -12.76
N MET A 123 6.02 -33.37 -13.70
CA MET A 123 6.16 -33.69 -15.13
C MET A 123 7.32 -34.64 -15.42
N LEU A 124 8.40 -34.59 -14.62
CA LEU A 124 9.55 -35.48 -14.75
C LEU A 124 9.17 -36.95 -14.50
N LYS A 125 8.20 -37.23 -13.62
CA LYS A 125 7.81 -38.60 -13.28
C LYS A 125 7.16 -39.32 -14.46
N GLU A 126 6.40 -38.60 -15.27
CA GLU A 126 5.64 -39.14 -16.40
C GLU A 126 6.38 -39.03 -17.75
N ALA A 127 7.50 -38.29 -17.80
CA ALA A 127 8.20 -37.99 -19.04
C ALA A 127 9.03 -39.18 -19.60
N GLU A 128 9.14 -39.24 -20.93
CA GLU A 128 10.06 -40.12 -21.68
C GLU A 128 11.53 -39.64 -21.57
N ASP A 129 12.50 -40.49 -21.93
CA ASP A 129 13.93 -40.26 -21.67
C ASP A 129 14.48 -38.91 -22.17
N LYS A 130 14.14 -38.51 -23.41
CA LYS A 130 14.62 -37.24 -23.96
C LYS A 130 13.97 -36.01 -23.30
N ARG A 131 12.71 -36.14 -22.89
CA ARG A 131 11.95 -35.08 -22.20
C ARG A 131 12.38 -34.96 -20.74
N LYS A 132 12.75 -36.07 -20.09
CA LYS A 132 13.35 -36.10 -18.75
C LYS A 132 14.66 -35.31 -18.70
N GLU A 133 15.52 -35.47 -19.69
CA GLU A 133 16.80 -34.76 -19.71
C GLU A 133 16.62 -33.23 -19.82
N LEU A 134 15.74 -32.78 -20.71
CA LEU A 134 15.41 -31.37 -20.86
C LEU A 134 14.81 -30.78 -19.57
N LEU A 135 13.89 -31.51 -18.93
CA LEU A 135 13.28 -31.08 -17.67
C LEU A 135 14.31 -31.01 -16.53
N ARG A 136 15.28 -31.93 -16.45
CA ARG A 136 16.36 -31.86 -15.46
C ARG A 136 17.24 -30.64 -15.65
N GLN A 137 17.59 -30.34 -16.90
CA GLN A 137 18.38 -29.15 -17.23
C GLN A 137 17.64 -27.87 -16.82
N GLU A 138 16.34 -27.80 -17.13
CA GLU A 138 15.50 -26.65 -16.80
C GLU A 138 15.33 -26.46 -15.28
N ILE A 139 15.06 -27.55 -14.55
CA ILE A 139 14.96 -27.54 -13.08
C ILE A 139 16.27 -27.02 -12.44
N LEU A 140 17.43 -27.43 -12.98
CA LEU A 140 18.72 -27.00 -12.47
C LEU A 140 18.99 -25.51 -12.74
N GLN A 141 18.64 -25.01 -13.93
CA GLN A 141 18.74 -23.58 -14.23
C GLN A 141 17.79 -22.76 -13.36
N MET A 142 16.53 -23.18 -13.26
CA MET A 142 15.53 -22.51 -12.44
C MET A 142 15.90 -22.53 -10.96
N GLY A 143 16.45 -23.62 -10.44
CA GLY A 143 16.95 -23.71 -9.06
C GLY A 143 18.06 -22.70 -8.75
N GLY A 144 18.86 -22.31 -9.75
CA GLY A 144 19.85 -21.24 -9.61
C GLY A 144 19.24 -19.85 -9.33
N PHE A 145 18.06 -19.58 -9.88
CA PHE A 145 17.34 -18.31 -9.67
C PHE A 145 16.58 -18.24 -8.33
N ALA A 146 16.33 -19.38 -7.67
CA ALA A 146 15.66 -19.40 -6.35
C ALA A 146 16.58 -18.94 -5.21
N LEU A 147 17.90 -19.05 -5.40
CA LEU A 147 18.92 -18.81 -4.39
C LEU A 147 19.54 -17.39 -4.46
N SER A 148 19.17 -16.59 -5.47
CA SER A 148 19.68 -15.24 -5.73
C SER A 148 18.65 -14.17 -5.38
#